data_AF-A0A6L7NIW6-F1
#
_entry.id   AF-A0A6L7NIW6-F1
#
_cell.length_a   1.000
_cell.length_b   1.000
_cell.length_c   1.000
_cell.angle_alpha   90.00
_cell.angle_beta   90.00
_cell.angle_gamma   90.00
#
_symmetry.space_group_name_H-M   'P 1'
#
loop_
_entity.id
_entity.type
_entity.pdbx_description
1 polymer ?
#
loop_
_entity_poly.entity_id
_entity_poly.type
_entity_poly.pdbx_seq_one_letter_code
_entity_poly.pdbx_strand_id
1 'polypeptide(L)'
;MPGPSPEPARGDSVHLLWHDPPVAAGDYAPAIWVPLTRLLAAHRRVLAMARRLPAGAWEAPSAIDGWSRRDVLAHLAAHGAQHHRPLAAALAGAPLTEWRPDPCDAAIDTDAWNRRAVAARRDWPIARLAGELEANLAESLRLWAATEAGQLLLPYGLAPNLLAGVEAHAAHLDGHADEIVNGPQMLR
;
A
#
# COMPACT_ATOMS: atom_id res chain seq x y z
N MET A 1 -43.19 -27.36 1.08
CA MET A 1 -41.81 -27.65 1.54
C MET A 1 -40.87 -26.82 0.68
N PRO A 2 -40.42 -25.65 1.13
CA PRO A 2 -39.45 -24.86 0.39
C PRO A 2 -38.07 -25.52 0.52
N GLY A 3 -37.41 -25.77 -0.61
CA GLY A 3 -36.08 -26.37 -0.66
C GLY A 3 -35.01 -25.42 -0.09
N PRO A 4 -33.85 -25.94 0.33
CA PRO A 4 -32.80 -25.14 0.94
C PRO A 4 -32.24 -24.12 -0.06
N SER A 5 -32.11 -22.87 0.39
CA SER A 5 -31.43 -21.80 -0.33
C SER A 5 -29.95 -22.16 -0.55
N PRO A 6 -29.35 -21.79 -1.70
CA PRO A 6 -27.94 -22.04 -1.93
C PRO A 6 -27.08 -21.19 -0.99
N GLU A 7 -26.13 -21.85 -0.35
CA GLU A 7 -25.07 -21.25 0.47
C GLU A 7 -24.28 -20.23 -0.37
N PRO A 8 -23.96 -19.03 0.14
CA PRO A 8 -23.11 -18.10 -0.60
C PRO A 8 -21.71 -18.69 -0.74
N ALA A 9 -21.20 -18.70 -1.97
CA ALA A 9 -19.86 -19.16 -2.30
C ALA A 9 -18.83 -18.49 -1.38
N ARG A 10 -18.04 -19.32 -0.69
CA ARG A 10 -16.90 -18.87 0.11
C ARG A 10 -16.02 -18.03 -0.80
N GLY A 11 -15.81 -16.78 -0.43
CA GLY A 11 -15.01 -15.83 -1.19
C GLY A 11 -13.64 -16.41 -1.47
N ASP A 12 -13.32 -16.53 -2.75
CA ASP A 12 -11.97 -16.76 -3.24
C ASP A 12 -11.11 -15.59 -2.78
N SER A 13 -10.45 -15.74 -1.63
CA SER A 13 -9.30 -14.92 -1.27
C SER A 13 -8.21 -15.22 -2.30
N VAL A 14 -8.22 -14.43 -3.36
CA VAL A 14 -7.36 -14.60 -4.53
C VAL A 14 -5.89 -14.56 -4.07
N HIS A 15 -5.20 -15.69 -4.25
CA HIS A 15 -3.76 -15.86 -4.04
C HIS A 15 -2.93 -15.08 -5.10
N LEU A 16 -3.23 -13.80 -5.33
CA LEU A 16 -2.62 -12.93 -6.35
C LEU A 16 -1.11 -12.68 -6.16
N LEU A 17 -0.55 -13.01 -4.98
CA LEU A 17 0.72 -12.45 -4.52
C LEU A 17 1.96 -13.30 -4.77
N TRP A 18 1.80 -14.54 -5.24
CA TRP A 18 2.92 -15.50 -5.32
C TRP A 18 3.49 -15.72 -6.72
N HIS A 19 2.92 -15.09 -7.76
CA HIS A 19 3.51 -15.10 -9.10
C HIS A 19 4.10 -13.72 -9.41
N ASP A 20 5.37 -13.69 -9.83
CA ASP A 20 6.03 -12.49 -10.34
C ASP A 20 5.36 -12.01 -11.62
N PRO A 21 5.11 -10.69 -11.69
CA PRO A 21 3.82 -10.04 -11.41
C PRO A 21 2.58 -10.83 -11.86
N PRO A 22 1.38 -10.53 -11.30
CA PRO A 22 0.14 -11.22 -11.66
C PRO A 22 -0.39 -10.93 -13.07
N VAL A 23 0.37 -10.19 -13.88
CA VAL A 23 0.05 -9.77 -15.25
C VAL A 23 1.35 -9.86 -16.07
N ALA A 24 1.29 -10.25 -17.36
CA ALA A 24 2.50 -10.57 -18.12
C ALA A 24 3.37 -9.32 -18.35
N ALA A 25 4.67 -9.49 -18.52
CA ALA A 25 5.60 -8.37 -18.78
C ALA A 25 5.23 -7.52 -20.01
N GLY A 26 4.55 -8.11 -20.99
CA GLY A 26 4.05 -7.41 -22.18
C GLY A 26 2.86 -6.49 -21.92
N ASP A 27 2.20 -6.63 -20.77
CA ASP A 27 1.02 -5.85 -20.38
C ASP A 27 1.39 -4.56 -19.63
N TYR A 28 2.69 -4.31 -19.42
CA TYR A 28 3.20 -3.09 -18.80
C TYR A 28 4.08 -2.32 -19.77
N ALA A 29 4.11 -1.00 -19.62
CA ALA A 29 5.15 -0.19 -20.26
C ALA A 29 6.55 -0.67 -19.80
N PRO A 30 7.50 -0.99 -20.70
CA PRO A 30 8.76 -1.62 -20.31
C PRO A 30 9.54 -0.89 -19.19
N ALA A 31 9.45 0.44 -19.16
CA ALA A 31 10.11 1.27 -18.15
C ALA A 31 9.55 1.10 -16.72
N ILE A 32 8.31 0.59 -16.54
CA ILE A 32 7.73 0.41 -15.21
C ILE A 32 8.07 -0.94 -14.57
N TRP A 33 8.58 -1.91 -15.35
CA TRP A 33 8.80 -3.28 -14.89
C TRP A 33 9.70 -3.38 -13.66
N VAL A 34 10.85 -2.69 -13.69
CA VAL A 34 11.82 -2.71 -12.59
C VAL A 34 11.25 -2.07 -11.32
N PRO A 35 10.70 -0.84 -11.36
CA PRO A 35 10.01 -0.26 -10.21
C PRO A 35 8.86 -1.11 -9.67
N LEU A 36 8.04 -1.69 -10.54
CA LEU A 36 6.90 -2.52 -10.13
C LEU A 36 7.35 -3.80 -9.42
N THR A 37 8.43 -4.42 -9.91
CA THR A 37 9.05 -5.59 -9.25
C THR A 37 9.54 -5.23 -7.85
N ARG A 38 10.13 -4.04 -7.67
CA ARG A 38 10.53 -3.54 -6.34
C ARG A 38 9.32 -3.32 -5.43
N LEU A 39 8.25 -2.71 -5.94
CA LEU A 39 7.01 -2.52 -5.18
C LEU A 39 6.42 -3.86 -4.71
N LEU A 40 6.39 -4.87 -5.60
CA LEU A 40 5.94 -6.22 -5.27
C LEU A 40 6.81 -6.87 -4.19
N ALA A 41 8.13 -6.74 -4.30
CA ALA A 41 9.05 -7.26 -3.30
C ALA A 41 8.84 -6.60 -1.93
N ALA A 42 8.69 -5.28 -1.87
CA ALA A 42 8.43 -4.53 -0.65
C ALA A 42 7.11 -4.94 0.02
N HIS A 43 6.03 -5.08 -0.75
CA HIS A 43 4.75 -5.60 -0.23
C HIS A 43 4.88 -7.03 0.31
N ARG A 44 5.50 -7.94 -0.45
CA ARG A 44 5.71 -9.34 0.00
C ARG A 44 6.48 -9.38 1.31
N ARG A 45 7.47 -8.50 1.46
CA ARG A 45 8.26 -8.36 2.68
C ARG A 45 7.38 -7.99 3.88
N VAL A 46 6.57 -6.93 3.78
CA VAL A 46 5.66 -6.51 4.86
C VAL A 46 4.60 -7.57 5.16
N LEU A 47 4.00 -8.19 4.14
CA LEU A 47 2.99 -9.25 4.32
C LEU A 47 3.58 -10.50 4.96
N ALA A 48 4.82 -10.86 4.64
CA ALA A 48 5.53 -11.95 5.30
C ALA A 48 5.74 -11.66 6.79
N MET A 49 6.03 -10.41 7.18
CA MET A 49 6.10 -10.02 8.59
C MET A 49 4.74 -10.17 9.26
N ALA A 50 3.67 -9.63 8.66
CA ALA A 50 2.29 -9.72 9.17
C ALA A 50 1.87 -11.17 9.47
N ARG A 51 2.31 -12.14 8.65
CA ARG A 51 2.00 -13.56 8.81
C ARG A 51 2.91 -14.31 9.79
N ARG A 52 4.15 -13.84 10.01
CA ARG A 52 5.18 -14.61 10.73
C ARG A 52 5.53 -14.07 12.11
N LEU A 53 5.36 -12.77 12.35
CA LEU A 53 5.67 -12.19 13.66
C LEU A 53 4.63 -12.61 14.70
N PRO A 54 5.06 -12.98 15.92
CA PRO A 54 4.13 -13.37 16.98
C PRO A 54 3.30 -12.17 17.44
N ALA A 55 2.09 -12.41 17.92
CA ALA A 55 1.14 -11.35 18.30
C ALA A 55 1.75 -10.29 19.24
N GLY A 56 2.48 -10.71 20.29
CA GLY A 56 3.11 -9.79 21.23
C GLY A 56 4.23 -8.92 20.63
N ALA A 57 4.81 -9.31 19.49
CA ALA A 57 5.82 -8.49 18.82
C ALA A 57 5.21 -7.24 18.20
N TRP A 58 3.92 -7.23 17.86
CA TRP A 58 3.26 -6.08 17.23
C TRP A 58 3.00 -4.92 18.18
N GLU A 59 2.89 -5.21 19.48
CA GLU A 59 2.72 -4.20 20.53
C GLU A 59 4.05 -3.57 20.96
N ALA A 60 5.18 -4.12 20.52
CA ALA A 60 6.48 -3.54 20.80
C ALA A 60 6.64 -2.19 20.09
N PRO A 61 7.43 -1.26 20.66
CA PRO A 61 7.81 -0.03 19.98
C PRO A 61 8.46 -0.29 18.61
N SER A 62 8.14 0.58 17.64
CA SER A 62 8.80 0.64 16.33
C SER A 62 10.00 1.60 16.36
N ALA A 63 10.65 1.79 15.21
CA ALA A 63 11.67 2.83 15.07
C ALA A 63 11.09 4.26 15.00
N ILE A 64 9.79 4.39 14.73
CA ILE A 64 9.08 5.69 14.79
C ILE A 64 8.69 5.97 16.24
N ASP A 65 9.11 7.12 16.75
CA ASP A 65 8.82 7.52 18.12
C ASP A 65 7.30 7.60 18.39
N GLY A 66 6.88 7.08 19.54
CA GLY A 66 5.48 6.99 19.94
C GLY A 66 4.62 6.00 19.15
N TRP A 67 5.18 5.23 18.20
CA TRP A 67 4.44 4.25 17.40
C TRP A 67 4.87 2.83 17.76
N SER A 68 3.88 1.95 17.96
CA SER A 68 4.10 0.51 17.97
C SER A 68 4.34 -0.01 16.55
N ARG A 69 4.89 -1.21 16.41
CA ARG A 69 5.03 -1.88 15.09
C ARG A 69 3.67 -2.09 14.43
N ARG A 70 2.60 -2.27 15.22
CA ARG A 70 1.22 -2.30 14.75
C ARG A 70 0.80 -0.96 14.15
N ASP A 71 1.13 0.16 14.80
CA ASP A 71 0.81 1.50 14.28
C ASP A 71 1.47 1.71 12.91
N VAL A 72 2.71 1.26 12.73
CA VAL A 72 3.39 1.29 11.41
C VAL A 72 2.63 0.45 10.38
N LEU A 73 2.20 -0.77 10.72
CA LEU A 73 1.41 -1.60 9.79
C LEU A 73 0.05 -0.96 9.46
N ALA A 74 -0.60 -0.35 10.45
CA ALA A 74 -1.86 0.37 10.28
C ALA A 74 -1.72 1.59 9.37
N HIS A 75 -0.62 2.33 9.51
CA HIS A 75 -0.23 3.41 8.62
C HIS A 75 -0.04 2.91 7.18
N LEU A 76 0.76 1.86 6.97
CA LEU A 76 0.96 1.28 5.64
C LEU A 76 -0.37 0.84 5.00
N ALA A 77 -1.24 0.19 5.78
CA ALA A 77 -2.55 -0.25 5.31
C ALA A 77 -3.44 0.94 4.89
N ALA A 78 -3.35 2.08 5.56
CA ALA A 78 -4.10 3.27 5.17
C ALA A 78 -3.45 4.02 3.99
N HIS A 79 -2.13 4.11 3.96
CA HIS A 79 -1.36 4.88 2.98
C HIS A 79 -1.43 4.27 1.58
N GLY A 80 -1.52 2.93 1.47
CA GLY A 80 -1.61 2.26 0.15
C GLY A 80 -2.73 2.80 -0.74
N ALA A 81 -3.88 3.16 -0.17
CA ALA A 81 -5.00 3.74 -0.91
C ALA A 81 -4.75 5.17 -1.43
N GLN A 82 -3.80 5.91 -0.84
CA GLN A 82 -3.48 7.27 -1.25
C GLN A 82 -2.82 7.33 -2.64
N HIS A 83 -2.17 6.24 -3.06
CA HIS A 83 -1.58 6.12 -4.40
C HIS A 83 -2.64 5.91 -5.49
N HIS A 84 -3.81 5.35 -5.18
CA HIS A 84 -4.81 5.04 -6.21
C HIS A 84 -5.37 6.29 -6.87
N ARG A 85 -5.61 7.36 -6.09
CA ARG A 85 -6.21 8.58 -6.61
C ARG A 85 -5.33 9.29 -7.66
N PRO A 86 -4.04 9.56 -7.42
CA PRO A 86 -3.21 10.16 -8.45
C PRO A 86 -2.98 9.26 -9.67
N LEU A 87 -2.87 7.93 -9.48
CA LEU A 87 -2.83 6.98 -10.60
C LEU A 87 -4.10 7.10 -11.46
N ALA A 88 -5.27 7.01 -10.84
CA ALA A 88 -6.57 7.10 -11.53
C ALA A 88 -6.75 8.44 -12.24
N ALA A 89 -6.29 9.55 -11.64
CA ALA A 89 -6.33 10.88 -12.24
C ALA A 89 -5.46 10.98 -13.50
N ALA A 90 -4.26 10.41 -13.48
CA ALA A 90 -3.39 10.34 -14.66
C ALA A 90 -4.00 9.46 -15.77
N LEU A 91 -4.58 8.31 -15.41
CA LEU A 91 -5.29 7.44 -16.36
C LEU A 91 -6.51 8.13 -17.01
N ALA A 92 -7.19 8.99 -16.26
CA ALA A 92 -8.32 9.79 -16.76
C ALA A 92 -7.88 11.02 -17.59
N GLY A 93 -6.59 11.23 -17.83
CA GLY A 93 -6.07 12.39 -18.56
C GLY A 93 -6.09 13.71 -17.77
N ALA A 94 -6.27 13.64 -16.45
CA ALA A 94 -6.30 14.78 -15.55
C ALA A 94 -5.27 14.62 -14.41
N PRO A 95 -3.97 14.53 -14.71
CA PRO A 95 -2.94 14.24 -13.71
C PRO A 95 -2.88 15.31 -12.61
N LEU A 96 -2.60 14.86 -11.38
CA LEU A 96 -2.46 15.76 -10.24
C LEU A 96 -1.05 16.31 -10.16
N THR A 97 -0.91 17.63 -10.10
CA THR A 97 0.39 18.29 -9.88
C THR A 97 0.82 18.26 -8.42
N GLU A 98 -0.15 18.26 -7.50
CA GLU A 98 0.06 18.21 -6.06
C GLU A 98 -0.94 17.21 -5.46
N TRP A 99 -0.45 16.35 -4.58
CA TRP A 99 -1.30 15.47 -3.80
C TRP A 99 -1.69 16.13 -2.47
N ARG A 100 -2.90 15.81 -1.99
CA ARG A 100 -3.43 16.31 -0.71
C ARG A 100 -3.94 15.14 0.14
N PRO A 101 -3.60 15.09 1.45
CA PRO A 101 -4.05 14.06 2.37
C PRO A 101 -5.57 13.90 2.43
N ASP A 102 -6.27 15.02 2.42
CA ASP A 102 -7.72 15.07 2.35
C ASP A 102 -8.17 16.04 1.25
N PRO A 103 -8.82 15.56 0.17
CA PRO A 103 -9.38 16.46 -0.85
C PRO A 103 -10.47 17.39 -0.32
N CYS A 104 -11.20 16.95 0.70
CA CYS A 104 -12.34 17.66 1.24
C CYS A 104 -11.93 18.68 2.30
N ASP A 105 -10.71 18.60 2.82
CA ASP A 105 -10.18 19.51 3.82
C ASP A 105 -8.69 19.81 3.58
N ALA A 106 -8.45 20.96 2.96
CA ALA A 106 -7.10 21.43 2.65
C ALA A 106 -6.28 21.86 3.87
N ALA A 107 -6.89 22.00 5.06
CA ALA A 107 -6.18 22.38 6.29
C ALA A 107 -5.54 21.18 6.99
N ILE A 108 -5.92 19.97 6.61
CA ILE A 108 -5.34 18.73 7.15
C ILE A 108 -3.90 18.58 6.62
N ASP A 109 -2.94 18.64 7.54
CA ASP A 109 -1.57 18.25 7.26
C ASP A 109 -1.37 16.71 7.27
N THR A 110 -0.22 16.29 6.76
CA THR A 110 0.17 14.87 6.66
C THR A 110 0.18 14.18 8.03
N ASP A 111 0.64 14.85 9.08
CA ASP A 111 0.77 14.25 10.41
C ASP A 111 -0.60 14.03 11.07
N ALA A 112 -1.51 14.99 10.93
CA ALA A 112 -2.88 14.89 11.40
C ALA A 112 -3.63 13.79 10.63
N TRP A 113 -3.40 13.69 9.32
CA TRP A 113 -3.95 12.58 8.53
C TRP A 113 -3.39 11.24 9.02
N ASN A 114 -2.06 11.09 9.16
CA ASN A 114 -1.40 9.87 9.62
C ASN A 114 -1.95 9.42 10.99
N ARG A 115 -2.05 10.34 11.96
CA ARG A 115 -2.61 10.04 13.29
C ARG A 115 -4.03 9.50 13.21
N ARG A 116 -4.91 10.11 12.40
CA ARG A 116 -6.28 9.63 12.22
C ARG A 116 -6.32 8.27 11.52
N ALA A 117 -5.50 8.10 10.48
CA ALA A 117 -5.42 6.88 9.71
C ALA A 117 -4.99 5.66 10.55
N VAL A 118 -3.99 5.87 11.41
CA VAL A 118 -3.52 4.90 12.41
C VAL A 118 -4.58 4.66 13.48
N ALA A 119 -5.12 5.71 14.09
CA ALA A 119 -6.11 5.58 15.17
C ALA A 119 -7.35 4.78 14.75
N ALA A 120 -7.84 4.98 13.51
CA ALA A 120 -8.99 4.24 12.97
C ALA A 120 -8.74 2.72 12.80
N ARG A 121 -7.48 2.30 12.79
CA ARG A 121 -7.02 0.93 12.51
C ARG A 121 -6.28 0.28 13.68
N ARG A 122 -6.02 1.02 14.76
CA ARG A 122 -5.17 0.59 15.88
C ARG A 122 -5.66 -0.72 16.53
N ASP A 123 -6.96 -0.90 16.66
CA ASP A 123 -7.51 -2.10 17.32
C ASP A 123 -7.83 -3.24 16.34
N TRP A 124 -7.53 -3.08 15.05
CA TRP A 124 -7.83 -4.10 14.06
C TRP A 124 -6.90 -5.31 14.22
N PRO A 125 -7.39 -6.54 13.99
CA PRO A 125 -6.51 -7.70 13.90
C PRO A 125 -5.42 -7.52 12.84
N ILE A 126 -4.20 -7.99 13.10
CA ILE A 126 -3.08 -7.93 12.14
C ILE A 126 -3.46 -8.55 10.79
N ALA A 127 -4.23 -9.64 10.81
CA ALA A 127 -4.75 -10.28 9.59
C ALA A 127 -5.66 -9.36 8.76
N ARG A 128 -6.43 -8.47 9.41
CA ARG A 128 -7.27 -7.48 8.73
C ARG A 128 -6.41 -6.38 8.10
N LEU A 129 -5.39 -5.91 8.81
CA LEU A 129 -4.43 -4.93 8.27
C LEU A 129 -3.67 -5.50 7.06
N ALA A 130 -3.24 -6.77 7.16
CA ALA A 130 -2.63 -7.48 6.05
C ALA A 130 -3.59 -7.59 4.86
N GLY A 131 -4.85 -7.98 5.09
CA GLY A 131 -5.86 -8.04 4.02
C GLY A 131 -6.08 -6.70 3.32
N GLU A 132 -6.05 -5.57 4.05
CA GLU A 132 -6.15 -4.25 3.44
C GLU A 132 -4.91 -3.88 2.63
N LEU A 133 -3.71 -4.25 3.08
CA LEU A 133 -2.48 -4.09 2.30
C LEU A 133 -2.50 -4.91 1.00
N GLU A 134 -3.03 -6.13 1.04
CA GLU A 134 -3.18 -6.99 -0.13
C GLU A 134 -4.17 -6.40 -1.13
N ALA A 135 -5.32 -5.90 -0.65
CA ALA A 135 -6.31 -5.23 -1.47
C ALA A 135 -5.75 -3.96 -2.12
N ASN A 136 -4.99 -3.16 -1.38
CA ASN A 136 -4.33 -1.97 -1.90
C ASN A 136 -3.30 -2.30 -2.98
N LEU A 137 -2.53 -3.37 -2.81
CA LEU A 137 -1.60 -3.83 -3.84
C LEU A 137 -2.36 -4.30 -5.08
N ALA A 138 -3.40 -5.13 -4.94
CA ALA A 138 -4.19 -5.61 -6.06
C ALA A 138 -4.75 -4.44 -6.90
N GLU A 139 -5.30 -3.42 -6.25
CA GLU A 139 -5.79 -2.23 -6.93
C GLU A 139 -4.66 -1.41 -7.58
N SER A 140 -3.51 -1.29 -6.91
CA SER A 140 -2.34 -0.62 -7.48
C SER A 140 -1.86 -1.32 -8.75
N LEU A 141 -1.77 -2.66 -8.75
CA LEU A 141 -1.36 -3.46 -9.90
C LEU A 141 -2.36 -3.32 -11.05
N ARG A 142 -3.66 -3.33 -10.76
CA ARG A 142 -4.71 -3.10 -11.76
C ARG A 142 -4.55 -1.74 -12.44
N LEU A 143 -4.30 -0.69 -11.66
CA LEU A 143 -4.09 0.66 -12.19
C LEU A 143 -2.78 0.76 -12.97
N TRP A 144 -1.69 0.16 -12.50
CA TRP A 144 -0.42 0.15 -13.22
C TRP A 144 -0.46 -0.61 -14.54
N ALA A 145 -1.22 -1.70 -14.61
CA ALA A 145 -1.44 -2.46 -15.85
C ALA A 145 -2.24 -1.66 -16.90
N ALA A 146 -3.02 -0.66 -16.46
CA ALA A 146 -3.75 0.23 -17.35
C ALA A 146 -2.91 1.44 -17.81
N THR A 147 -1.70 1.65 -17.25
CA THR A 147 -0.85 2.79 -17.57
C THR A 147 -0.10 2.58 -18.87
N GLU A 148 -0.31 3.49 -19.82
CA GLU A 148 0.39 3.49 -21.10
C GLU A 148 1.77 4.18 -21.01
N ALA A 149 2.68 3.84 -21.93
CA ALA A 149 4.03 4.40 -21.95
C ALA A 149 4.06 5.94 -22.01
N GLY A 150 3.12 6.56 -22.74
CA GLY A 150 3.00 8.01 -22.84
C GLY A 150 2.57 8.70 -21.54
N GLN A 151 2.04 7.94 -20.57
CA GLN A 151 1.56 8.47 -19.30
C GLN A 151 2.63 8.46 -18.21
N LEU A 152 3.71 7.69 -18.35
CA LEU A 152 4.71 7.48 -17.29
C LEU A 152 5.37 8.76 -16.76
N LEU A 153 5.44 9.80 -17.59
CA LEU A 153 6.01 11.10 -17.23
C LEU A 153 4.97 12.13 -16.81
N LEU A 154 3.69 11.76 -16.72
CA LEU A 154 2.65 12.66 -16.24
C LEU A 154 2.80 12.94 -14.73
N PRO A 155 2.43 14.14 -14.27
CA PRO A 155 2.43 14.50 -12.86
C PRO A 155 1.66 13.49 -12.00
N TYR A 156 2.22 13.20 -10.82
CA TYR A 156 1.69 12.19 -9.91
C TYR A 156 1.31 12.73 -8.52
N GLY A 157 1.57 14.00 -8.25
CA GLY A 157 1.21 14.69 -7.01
C GLY A 157 2.00 14.28 -5.77
N LEU A 158 2.30 12.99 -5.59
CA LEU A 158 3.14 12.42 -4.52
C LEU A 158 4.62 12.35 -4.90
N ALA A 159 4.91 12.43 -6.20
CA ALA A 159 6.24 12.42 -6.78
C ALA A 159 6.23 13.24 -8.09
N PRO A 160 7.40 13.57 -8.67
CA PRO A 160 7.45 14.36 -9.90
C PRO A 160 6.65 13.78 -11.07
N ASN A 161 6.57 12.45 -11.18
CA ASN A 161 5.78 11.76 -12.20
C ASN A 161 5.41 10.32 -11.76
N LEU A 162 4.60 9.64 -12.57
CA LEU A 162 4.13 8.27 -12.31
C LEU A 162 5.30 7.29 -12.11
N LEU A 163 6.33 7.34 -12.95
CA LEU A 163 7.50 6.47 -12.84
C LEU A 163 8.24 6.66 -11.50
N ALA A 164 8.49 7.90 -11.09
CA ALA A 164 9.06 8.20 -9.78
C ALA A 164 8.10 7.82 -8.64
N GLY A 165 6.80 7.85 -8.88
CA GLY A 165 5.75 7.50 -7.93
C GLY A 165 5.77 6.04 -7.49
N VAL A 166 5.95 5.10 -8.42
CA VAL A 166 6.07 3.67 -8.09
C VAL A 166 7.36 3.39 -7.31
N GLU A 167 8.46 4.05 -7.64
CA GLU A 167 9.71 3.91 -6.89
C GLU A 167 9.59 4.48 -5.47
N ALA A 168 8.98 5.66 -5.32
CA ALA A 168 8.72 6.26 -4.02
C ALA A 168 7.83 5.37 -3.15
N HIS A 169 6.79 4.76 -3.73
CA HIS A 169 5.92 3.83 -3.01
C HIS A 169 6.67 2.57 -2.54
N ALA A 170 7.51 1.98 -3.40
CA ALA A 170 8.34 0.84 -3.03
C ALA A 170 9.30 1.19 -1.87
N ALA A 171 10.00 2.32 -1.98
CA ALA A 171 10.92 2.81 -0.95
C ALA A 171 10.21 3.11 0.38
N HIS A 172 9.00 3.66 0.33
CA HIS A 172 8.17 3.92 1.51
C HIS A 172 7.82 2.64 2.27
N LEU A 173 7.38 1.60 1.55
CA LEU A 173 7.09 0.29 2.15
C LEU A 173 8.34 -0.36 2.74
N ASP A 174 9.47 -0.33 2.03
CA ASP A 174 10.72 -0.93 2.51
C ASP A 174 11.27 -0.21 3.75
N GLY A 175 11.20 1.12 3.78
CA GLY A 175 11.58 1.91 4.95
C GLY A 175 10.76 1.52 6.18
N HIS A 176 9.43 1.48 6.05
CA HIS A 176 8.56 1.05 7.15
C HIS A 176 8.72 -0.44 7.51
N ALA A 177 9.08 -1.30 6.57
CA ALA A 177 9.43 -2.69 6.86
C ALA A 177 10.67 -2.77 7.77
N ASP A 178 11.68 -1.92 7.55
CA ASP A 178 12.85 -1.81 8.43
C ASP A 178 12.46 -1.31 9.82
N GLU A 179 11.55 -0.34 9.92
CA GLU A 179 11.09 0.21 11.20
C GLU A 179 10.27 -0.79 12.03
N ILE A 180 9.56 -1.72 11.37
CA ILE A 180 8.88 -2.84 12.01
C ILE A 180 9.91 -3.82 12.61
N VAL A 181 10.98 -4.12 11.89
CA VAL A 181 11.96 -5.14 12.34
C VAL A 181 12.95 -4.59 13.36
N ASN A 182 13.45 -3.37 13.16
CA ASN A 182 14.61 -2.87 13.87
C ASN A 182 14.30 -2.29 15.26
N GLY A 183 13.02 -2.13 15.63
CA GLY A 183 12.63 -1.48 16.90
C GLY A 183 13.17 -0.04 17.02
N PRO A 184 13.04 0.62 18.18
CA PRO A 184 13.59 1.96 18.39
C PRO A 184 15.09 1.95 18.15
N GLN A 185 15.56 2.74 17.18
CA GLN A 185 16.99 3.00 17.09
C GLN A 185 17.34 3.92 18.26
N MET A 186 17.97 3.35 19.28
CA MET A 186 18.63 4.16 20.31
C MET A 186 19.68 5.01 19.60
N LEU A 187 19.43 6.32 19.49
CA LEU A 187 20.46 7.29 19.14
C LEU A 187 21.64 7.05 20.09
N ARG A 188 22.75 6.59 19.53
CA ARG A 188 24.04 6.50 20.22
C ARG A 188 24.77 7.83 20.07
#